data_AF-A0A9P9AIG4-F1
#
_entry.id   AF-A0A9P9AIG4-F1
#
_cell.length_a   1.000
_cell.length_b   1.000
_cell.length_c   1.000
_cell.angle_alpha   90.00
_cell.angle_beta   90.00
_cell.angle_gamma   90.00
#
_symmetry.space_group_name_H-M   'P 1'
#
loop_
_entity.id
_entity.type
_entity.pdbx_description
1 polymer ?
#
loop_
_entity_poly.entity_id
_entity_poly.type
_entity_poly.pdbx_seq_one_letter_code
_entity_poly.pdbx_strand_id
1 'polypeptide(L)'
;MPRPRKDLERVKDWILEQRREGLSIDTICAHLRDDGHVLDINTNTFVELIKGYFYRYGYSDTSIVRDLKRRGIEISERTVQEYRLKHGMKRRFRDLAERQEAIQKAREFLFQDDRQSSSIRGFGRGYLYHYVRIRAGVLVGQNTYQELSRHIPWWRCHLNEEIPPG
;
A
#
# COMPACT_ATOMS: atom_id res chain seq x y z
N MET A 1 6.32 -19.61 -30.73
CA MET A 1 7.66 -18.99 -30.78
C MET A 1 8.46 -19.42 -29.55
N PRO A 2 9.67 -19.98 -29.70
CA PRO A 2 10.53 -20.25 -28.56
C PRO A 2 10.98 -18.91 -27.93
N ARG A 3 10.94 -18.81 -26.60
CA ARG A 3 11.34 -17.59 -25.89
C ARG A 3 12.86 -17.39 -26.01
N PRO A 4 13.34 -16.15 -26.20
CA PRO A 4 14.77 -15.86 -26.19
C PRO A 4 15.39 -16.30 -24.85
N ARG A 5 16.53 -17.00 -24.91
CA ARG A 5 17.28 -17.41 -23.72
C ARG A 5 17.90 -16.16 -23.10
N LYS A 6 17.60 -15.89 -21.83
CA LYS A 6 18.26 -14.83 -21.07
C LYS A 6 19.71 -15.21 -20.81
N ASP A 7 20.59 -14.22 -20.92
CA ASP A 7 21.99 -14.35 -20.53
C ASP A 7 22.09 -14.38 -19.01
N LEU A 8 22.19 -15.59 -18.46
CA LEU A 8 22.21 -15.83 -17.02
C LEU A 8 23.47 -15.28 -16.35
N GLU A 9 24.55 -15.05 -17.10
CA GLU A 9 25.80 -14.58 -16.53
C GLU A 9 25.70 -13.12 -16.10
N ARG A 10 24.86 -12.33 -16.79
CA ARG A 10 24.61 -10.91 -16.48
C ARG A 10 23.77 -10.69 -15.22
N VAL A 11 23.04 -11.71 -14.75
CA VAL A 11 22.11 -11.63 -13.61
C VAL A 11 22.53 -12.50 -12.42
N LYS A 12 23.71 -13.13 -12.52
CA LYS A 12 24.21 -14.12 -11.55
C LYS A 12 24.41 -13.54 -10.15
N ASP A 13 25.04 -12.38 -10.07
CA ASP A 13 25.30 -11.72 -8.78
C ASP A 13 24.00 -11.32 -8.08
N TRP A 14 23.04 -10.81 -8.85
CA TRP A 14 21.69 -10.51 -8.37
C TRP A 14 20.96 -11.76 -7.86
N ILE A 15 21.02 -12.89 -8.58
CA ILE A 15 20.42 -14.17 -8.13
C ILE A 15 21.01 -14.60 -6.78
N LEU A 16 22.34 -14.50 -6.62
CA LEU A 16 23.04 -14.89 -5.40
C LEU A 16 22.70 -13.97 -4.22
N GLU A 17 22.52 -12.68 -4.47
CA GLU A 17 22.09 -11.72 -3.46
C GLU A 17 20.65 -11.95 -3.02
N GLN A 18 19.71 -12.12 -3.96
CA GLN A 18 18.31 -12.41 -3.64
C GLN A 18 18.14 -13.75 -2.89
N ARG A 19 19.01 -14.72 -3.17
CA ARG A 19 19.07 -15.96 -2.38
C ARG A 19 19.55 -15.74 -0.95
N ARG A 20 20.54 -14.85 -0.74
CA ARG A 20 20.98 -14.48 0.61
C ARG A 20 19.90 -13.73 1.39
N GLU A 21 19.09 -12.92 0.70
CA GLU A 21 17.92 -12.24 1.28
C GLU A 21 16.71 -13.19 1.54
N GLY A 22 16.85 -14.49 1.25
CA GLY A 22 15.86 -15.51 1.57
C GLY A 22 14.73 -15.66 0.56
N LEU A 23 14.86 -15.11 -0.65
CA LEU A 23 13.85 -15.33 -1.70
C LEU A 23 13.89 -16.78 -2.22
N SER A 24 12.70 -17.32 -2.52
CA SER A 24 12.57 -18.63 -3.15
C SER A 24 13.03 -18.61 -4.61
N ILE A 25 13.50 -19.76 -5.12
CA ILE A 25 13.87 -19.91 -6.54
C ILE A 25 12.70 -19.52 -7.44
N ASP A 26 11.48 -19.90 -7.09
CA ASP A 26 10.30 -19.60 -7.90
C ASP A 26 10.04 -18.10 -8.02
N THR A 27 10.26 -17.36 -6.93
CA THR A 27 10.16 -15.90 -6.92
C THR A 27 11.25 -15.27 -7.78
N ILE A 28 12.49 -15.72 -7.64
CA ILE A 28 13.63 -15.25 -8.45
C ILE A 28 13.37 -15.54 -9.94
N CYS A 29 12.86 -16.73 -10.27
CA CYS A 29 12.48 -17.12 -11.62
C CYS A 29 11.31 -16.28 -12.17
N ALA A 30 10.38 -15.82 -11.33
CA ALA A 30 9.31 -14.91 -11.74
C ALA A 30 9.86 -13.52 -12.09
N HIS A 31 10.76 -12.97 -11.28
CA HIS A 31 11.45 -11.70 -11.56
C HIS A 31 12.29 -11.82 -12.84
N LEU A 32 13.09 -12.88 -12.97
CA LEU A 32 13.82 -13.18 -14.19
C LEU A 32 12.92 -13.49 -15.39
N ARG A 33 11.61 -13.69 -15.26
CA ARG A 33 10.70 -13.76 -16.42
C ARG A 33 10.16 -12.39 -16.79
N ASP A 34 9.93 -11.53 -15.81
CA ASP A 34 9.35 -10.20 -15.99
C ASP A 34 10.40 -9.12 -16.35
N ASP A 35 11.68 -9.37 -16.06
CA ASP A 35 12.74 -8.35 -16.19
C ASP A 35 13.26 -8.18 -17.62
N GLY A 36 12.61 -7.30 -18.37
CA GLY A 36 13.25 -6.57 -19.46
C GLY A 36 14.15 -5.44 -18.95
N HIS A 37 13.81 -4.79 -17.83
CA HIS A 37 14.60 -3.69 -17.26
C HIS A 37 14.31 -3.47 -15.76
N VAL A 38 14.83 -4.32 -14.88
CA VAL A 38 14.97 -3.92 -13.47
C VAL A 38 16.20 -3.04 -13.38
N LEU A 39 15.95 -1.73 -13.45
CA LEU A 39 16.89 -0.72 -12.99
C LEU A 39 17.25 -1.03 -11.54
N ASP A 40 18.52 -0.80 -11.21
CA ASP A 40 19.21 -0.97 -9.94
C ASP A 40 18.64 -0.03 -8.83
N ILE A 41 17.32 -0.06 -8.66
CA ILE A 41 16.59 0.63 -7.62
C ILE A 41 16.63 -0.29 -6.41
N ASN A 42 17.31 0.16 -5.36
CA ASN A 42 17.30 -0.51 -4.05
C ASN A 42 15.88 -0.96 -3.70
N THR A 43 15.72 -2.25 -3.36
CA THR A 43 14.44 -2.89 -3.06
C THR A 43 13.61 -2.07 -2.06
N ASN A 44 14.23 -1.45 -1.06
CA ASN A 44 13.54 -0.60 -0.09
C ASN A 44 13.00 0.69 -0.73
N THR A 45 13.78 1.34 -1.60
CA THR A 45 13.36 2.52 -2.36
C THR A 45 12.21 2.19 -3.30
N PHE A 46 12.24 1.01 -3.93
CA PHE A 46 11.16 0.54 -4.78
C PHE A 46 9.86 0.30 -3.99
N VAL A 47 9.96 -0.32 -2.81
CA VAL A 47 8.81 -0.54 -1.92
C VAL A 47 8.20 0.78 -1.45
N GLU A 48 9.01 1.77 -1.06
CA GLU A 48 8.51 3.09 -0.67
C GLU A 48 7.84 3.83 -1.83
N LEU A 49 8.36 3.67 -3.05
CA LEU A 49 7.74 4.21 -4.26
C LEU A 49 6.34 3.60 -4.49
N ILE A 50 6.22 2.27 -4.41
CA ILE A 50 4.95 1.56 -4.56
C ILE A 50 3.97 1.94 -3.44
N LYS A 51 4.43 2.04 -2.19
CA LYS A 51 3.63 2.52 -1.04
C LYS A 51 3.08 3.92 -1.30
N GLY A 52 3.92 4.83 -1.81
CA GLY A 52 3.52 6.18 -2.17
C GLY A 52 2.38 6.17 -3.20
N TYR A 53 2.54 5.44 -4.30
CA TYR A 53 1.46 5.33 -5.28
C TYR A 53 0.18 4.72 -4.71
N PHE A 54 0.33 3.67 -3.91
CA PHE A 54 -0.79 2.92 -3.39
C PHE A 54 -1.58 3.70 -2.33
N TYR A 55 -0.91 4.20 -1.29
CA TYR A 55 -1.57 4.86 -0.16
C TYR A 55 -1.78 6.36 -0.38
N ARG A 56 -0.84 7.06 -1.03
CA ARG A 56 -1.00 8.50 -1.27
C ARG A 56 -1.99 8.77 -2.38
N TYR A 57 -1.76 8.16 -3.55
CA TYR A 57 -2.55 8.45 -4.74
C TYR A 57 -3.70 7.46 -4.96
N GLY A 58 -3.77 6.34 -4.23
CA GLY A 58 -4.84 5.36 -4.39
C GLY A 58 -4.75 4.57 -5.70
N TYR A 59 -3.57 4.54 -6.34
CA TYR A 59 -3.41 3.98 -7.67
C TYR A 59 -3.66 2.47 -7.72
N SER A 60 -4.26 2.04 -8.84
CA SER A 60 -4.33 0.61 -9.22
C SER A 60 -2.97 0.09 -9.66
N ASP A 61 -2.80 -1.23 -9.65
CA ASP A 61 -1.55 -1.86 -10.08
C ASP A 61 -1.25 -1.45 -11.54
N THR A 62 -2.26 -1.44 -12.41
CA THR A 62 -2.17 -0.90 -13.77
C THR A 62 -1.75 0.59 -13.83
N SER A 63 -2.29 1.44 -12.95
CA SER A 63 -1.93 2.86 -12.88
C SER A 63 -0.49 3.07 -12.41
N ILE A 64 -0.04 2.26 -11.44
CA ILE A 64 1.34 2.24 -10.96
C ILE A 64 2.27 1.89 -12.12
N VAL A 65 2.00 0.78 -12.82
CA VAL A 65 2.80 0.36 -13.98
C VAL A 65 2.86 1.46 -15.04
N ARG A 66 1.73 2.08 -15.37
CA ARG A 66 1.68 3.16 -16.37
C ARG A 66 2.60 4.32 -16.00
N ASP A 67 2.57 4.78 -14.75
CA ASP A 67 3.40 5.90 -14.30
C ASP A 67 4.87 5.51 -14.16
N LEU A 68 5.19 4.26 -13.78
CA LEU A 68 6.55 3.74 -13.76
C LEU A 68 7.14 3.67 -15.18
N LYS A 69 6.36 3.20 -16.16
CA LYS A 69 6.77 3.15 -17.57
C LYS A 69 7.08 4.52 -18.15
N ARG A 70 6.28 5.54 -17.80
CA ARG A 70 6.55 6.94 -18.18
C ARG A 70 7.88 7.46 -17.63
N ARG A 71 8.39 6.86 -16.56
CA ARG A 71 9.69 7.19 -15.93
C ARG A 71 10.82 6.28 -16.41
N GLY A 72 10.59 5.44 -17.43
CA GLY A 72 11.58 4.52 -17.96
C GLY A 72 11.75 3.23 -17.16
N ILE A 73 10.85 2.93 -16.23
CA ILE A 73 10.87 1.69 -15.43
C ILE A 73 9.88 0.70 -16.06
N GLU A 74 10.40 -0.33 -16.72
CA GLU A 74 9.59 -1.43 -17.27
C GLU A 74 9.34 -2.48 -16.19
N ILE A 75 8.08 -2.61 -15.78
CA ILE A 75 7.65 -3.62 -14.81
C ILE A 75 6.27 -4.17 -15.17
N SER A 76 6.02 -5.43 -14.85
CA SER A 76 4.73 -6.07 -15.05
C SER A 76 3.75 -5.71 -13.93
N GLU A 77 2.44 -5.73 -14.24
CA GLU A 77 1.39 -5.54 -13.22
C GLU A 77 1.43 -6.64 -12.16
N ARG A 78 1.80 -7.86 -12.57
CA ARG A 78 1.96 -8.99 -11.65
C ARG A 78 3.08 -8.73 -10.65
N THR A 79 4.23 -8.23 -11.10
CA THR A 79 5.33 -7.88 -10.20
C THR A 79 4.89 -6.82 -9.19
N VAL A 80 4.22 -5.75 -9.65
CA VAL A 80 3.68 -4.71 -8.74
C VAL A 80 2.72 -5.31 -7.72
N GLN A 81 1.82 -6.20 -8.15
CA GLN A 81 0.88 -6.89 -7.26
C GLN A 81 1.61 -7.75 -6.22
N GLU A 82 2.60 -8.53 -6.64
CA GLU A 82 3.41 -9.38 -5.76
C GLU A 82 4.14 -8.56 -4.69
N TYR A 83 4.79 -7.46 -5.07
CA TYR A 83 5.42 -6.53 -4.11
C TYR A 83 4.39 -5.92 -3.16
N ARG A 84 3.24 -5.44 -3.67
CA ARG A 84 2.15 -4.92 -2.82
C ARG A 84 1.74 -5.94 -1.76
N LEU A 85 1.43 -7.16 -2.19
CA LEU A 85 0.92 -8.21 -1.29
C LEU A 85 1.98 -8.69 -0.30
N LYS A 86 3.23 -8.87 -0.73
CA LYS A 86 4.36 -9.25 0.14
C LYS A 86 4.58 -8.25 1.27
N HIS A 87 4.31 -6.98 1.02
CA HIS A 87 4.46 -5.89 2.00
C HIS A 87 3.12 -5.46 2.65
N GLY A 88 2.09 -6.33 2.63
CA GLY A 88 0.83 -6.11 3.35
C GLY A 88 -0.06 -5.01 2.76
N MET A 89 0.29 -4.46 1.59
CA MET A 89 -0.54 -3.48 0.90
C MET A 89 -1.71 -4.21 0.25
N LYS A 90 -2.84 -4.29 0.94
CA LYS A 90 -4.05 -4.97 0.47
C LYS A 90 -5.17 -3.96 0.17
N ARG A 91 -5.92 -4.22 -0.90
CA ARG A 91 -7.13 -3.44 -1.27
C ARG A 91 -8.39 -3.99 -0.61
N ARG A 92 -8.44 -5.30 -0.42
CA ARG A 92 -9.56 -6.04 0.16
C ARG A 92 -8.98 -7.08 1.10
N PHE A 93 -9.58 -7.18 2.27
CA PHE A 93 -9.32 -8.24 3.23
C PHE A 93 -10.32 -9.36 2.95
N ARG A 94 -9.82 -10.59 2.77
CA ARG A 94 -10.68 -11.76 2.52
C ARG A 94 -11.21 -12.35 3.82
N ASP A 95 -10.43 -12.23 4.88
CA ASP A 95 -10.74 -12.72 6.22
C ASP A 95 -11.27 -11.58 7.10
N LEU A 96 -12.20 -11.93 8.00
CA LEU A 96 -12.69 -11.06 9.04
C LEU A 96 -11.58 -10.68 10.01
N ALA A 97 -10.67 -11.62 10.34
CA ALA A 97 -9.55 -11.35 11.25
C ALA A 97 -8.62 -10.28 10.68
N GLU A 98 -8.19 -10.42 9.42
CA GLU A 98 -7.38 -9.41 8.73
C GLU A 98 -8.09 -8.03 8.66
N ARG A 99 -9.41 -8.04 8.45
CA ARG A 99 -10.20 -6.80 8.46
C ARG A 99 -10.19 -6.16 9.85
N GLN A 100 -10.38 -6.94 10.91
CA GLN A 100 -10.36 -6.43 12.29
C GLN A 100 -8.98 -5.89 12.67
N GLU A 101 -7.91 -6.56 12.26
CA GLU A 101 -6.54 -6.08 12.48
C GLU A 101 -6.29 -4.73 11.80
N ALA A 102 -6.73 -4.56 10.55
CA ALA A 102 -6.62 -3.29 9.84
C ALA A 102 -7.42 -2.17 10.53
N ILE A 103 -8.63 -2.48 11.01
CA ILE A 103 -9.46 -1.54 11.78
C ILE A 103 -8.76 -1.15 13.08
N GLN A 104 -8.22 -2.12 13.80
CA GLN A 104 -7.54 -1.89 15.07
C GLN A 104 -6.28 -1.05 14.88
N LYS A 105 -5.48 -1.33 13.85
CA LYS A 105 -4.31 -0.51 13.49
C LYS A 105 -4.68 0.93 13.14
N ALA A 106 -5.74 1.13 12.37
CA ALA A 106 -6.25 2.47 12.07
C ALA A 106 -6.72 3.20 13.35
N ARG A 107 -7.39 2.49 14.25
CA ARG A 107 -7.86 3.02 15.53
C ARG A 107 -6.72 3.42 16.46
N GLU A 108 -5.73 2.54 16.62
CA GLU A 108 -4.54 2.81 17.43
C GLU A 108 -3.77 4.02 16.92
N PHE A 109 -3.57 4.10 15.60
CA PHE A 109 -2.95 5.27 14.97
C PHE A 109 -3.72 6.56 15.32
N LEU A 110 -5.04 6.59 15.14
CA LEU A 110 -5.84 7.78 15.46
C LEU A 110 -5.78 8.16 16.94
N PHE A 111 -5.78 7.19 17.86
CA PHE A 111 -5.65 7.49 19.29
C PHE A 111 -4.26 7.99 19.67
N GLN A 112 -3.21 7.43 19.08
CA GLN A 112 -1.84 7.90 19.31
C GLN A 112 -1.67 9.33 18.78
N ASP A 113 -2.19 9.61 17.59
CA ASP A 113 -2.11 10.92 16.97
C ASP A 113 -2.95 11.97 17.74
N ASP A 114 -4.16 11.62 18.21
CA ASP A 114 -4.99 12.52 19.05
C ASP A 114 -4.29 12.92 20.35
N ARG A 115 -3.52 12.00 20.94
CA ARG A 115 -2.73 12.28 22.16
C ARG A 115 -1.58 13.25 21.89
N GLN A 116 -1.03 13.23 20.68
CA GLN A 116 0.07 14.11 20.28
C GLN A 116 -0.43 15.46 19.76
N SER A 117 -1.56 15.47 19.07
CA SER A 117 -2.17 16.66 18.48
C SER A 117 -3.69 16.52 18.41
N SER A 118 -4.40 17.49 18.98
CA SER A 118 -5.86 17.58 18.87
C SER A 118 -6.35 18.04 17.49
N SER A 119 -5.45 18.29 16.53
CA SER A 119 -5.78 18.80 15.18
C SER A 119 -6.69 17.86 14.38
N ILE A 120 -6.57 16.54 14.58
CA ILE A 120 -7.40 15.56 13.88
C ILE A 120 -8.87 15.59 14.30
N ARG A 121 -9.20 16.25 15.42
CA ARG A 121 -10.59 16.35 15.90
C ARG A 121 -11.48 17.15 14.96
N GLY A 122 -10.92 18.13 14.25
CA GLY A 122 -11.63 18.93 13.24
C GLY A 122 -11.72 18.27 11.87
N PHE A 123 -11.18 17.06 11.68
CA PHE A 123 -11.19 16.42 10.37
C PHE A 123 -12.55 15.78 10.07
N GLY A 124 -13.14 16.17 8.94
CA GLY A 124 -14.29 15.48 8.38
C GLY A 124 -13.96 14.04 7.95
N ARG A 125 -15.00 13.21 7.76
CA ARG A 125 -14.87 11.77 7.45
C ARG A 125 -13.95 11.46 6.26
N GLY A 126 -14.07 12.21 5.16
CA GLY A 126 -13.22 12.01 3.98
C GLY A 126 -11.75 12.30 4.29
N TYR A 127 -11.50 13.34 5.08
CA TYR A 127 -10.16 13.73 5.49
C TYR A 127 -9.52 12.69 6.42
N LEU A 128 -10.26 12.16 7.40
CA LEU A 128 -9.78 11.07 8.26
C LEU A 128 -9.42 9.82 7.47
N TYR A 129 -10.28 9.43 6.52
CA TYR A 129 -10.00 8.32 5.61
C TYR A 129 -8.68 8.54 4.86
N HIS A 130 -8.49 9.70 4.25
CA HIS A 130 -7.26 10.02 3.53
C HIS A 130 -6.05 10.09 4.46
N TYR A 131 -6.20 10.68 5.64
CA TYR A 131 -5.15 10.85 6.62
C TYR A 131 -4.62 9.51 7.10
N VAL A 132 -5.49 8.61 7.57
CA VAL A 132 -5.09 7.27 8.02
C VAL A 132 -4.51 6.46 6.85
N ARG A 133 -5.11 6.55 5.66
CA ARG A 133 -4.58 5.86 4.47
C ARG A 133 -3.13 6.25 4.21
N ILE A 134 -2.83 7.55 4.25
CA ILE A 134 -1.50 8.11 3.95
C ILE A 134 -0.51 7.88 5.09
N ARG A 135 -0.92 8.13 6.34
CA ARG A 135 -0.02 8.16 7.51
C ARG A 135 0.13 6.81 8.20
N ALA A 136 -0.95 6.05 8.34
CA ALA A 136 -0.92 4.72 8.94
C ALA A 136 -0.59 3.63 7.92
N GLY A 137 -0.71 3.92 6.62
CA GLY A 137 -0.53 2.94 5.55
C GLY A 137 -1.55 1.81 5.64
N VAL A 138 -2.81 2.14 5.95
CA VAL A 138 -3.89 1.16 6.08
C VAL A 138 -5.08 1.57 5.23
N LEU A 139 -5.60 0.63 4.45
CA LEU A 139 -6.76 0.85 3.58
C LEU A 139 -8.00 0.20 4.18
N VAL A 140 -8.69 0.93 5.05
CA VAL A 140 -9.98 0.50 5.62
C VAL A 140 -11.11 1.04 4.74
N GLY A 141 -12.13 0.23 4.47
CA GLY A 141 -13.27 0.66 3.65
C GLY A 141 -13.96 1.89 4.23
N GLN A 142 -14.47 2.79 3.39
CA GLN A 142 -15.07 4.05 3.85
C GLN A 142 -16.28 3.82 4.77
N ASN A 143 -17.01 2.71 4.61
CA ASN A 143 -18.11 2.32 5.50
C ASN A 143 -17.62 1.81 6.86
N THR A 144 -16.46 1.17 6.91
CA THR A 144 -15.82 0.74 8.16
C THR A 144 -15.36 1.93 9.00
N TYR A 145 -15.10 3.09 8.39
CA TYR A 145 -14.91 4.34 9.14
C TYR A 145 -16.16 4.78 9.91
N GLN A 146 -17.37 4.36 9.52
CA GLN A 146 -18.58 4.57 10.34
C GLN A 146 -18.55 3.72 11.62
N GLU A 147 -17.97 2.52 11.55
CA GLU A 147 -17.78 1.69 12.74
C GLU A 147 -16.72 2.32 13.65
N LEU A 148 -15.61 2.80 13.08
CA LEU A 148 -14.58 3.53 13.83
C LEU A 148 -15.13 4.81 14.48
N SER A 149 -15.98 5.58 13.80
CA SER A 149 -16.58 6.81 14.36
C SER A 149 -17.46 6.58 15.57
N ARG A 150 -18.09 5.41 15.67
CA ARG A 150 -18.90 5.07 16.84
C ARG A 150 -18.03 4.88 18.09
N HIS A 151 -16.76 4.52 17.93
CA HIS A 151 -15.85 4.23 19.04
C HIS A 151 -14.82 5.33 19.32
N ILE A 152 -14.83 6.43 18.56
CA ILE A 152 -13.99 7.61 18.78
C ILE A 152 -14.88 8.72 19.38
N PRO A 153 -14.78 9.00 20.70
CA PRO A 153 -15.74 9.83 21.42
C PRO A 153 -15.88 11.25 20.86
N TRP A 154 -14.76 11.89 20.51
CA TRP A 154 -14.74 13.26 19.98
C TRP A 154 -15.28 13.38 18.55
N TRP A 155 -15.42 12.26 17.82
CA TRP A 155 -15.92 12.29 16.46
C TRP A 155 -17.46 12.38 16.40
N ARG A 156 -18.17 12.00 17.47
CA ARG A 156 -19.64 12.16 17.55
C ARG A 156 -20.09 13.61 17.62
N CYS A 157 -19.22 14.52 18.09
CA CYS A 157 -19.56 15.94 18.25
C CYS A 157 -19.83 16.65 16.91
N HIS A 158 -19.27 16.17 15.79
CA HIS A 158 -19.44 16.79 14.47
C HIS A 158 -20.56 16.17 13.61
N LEU A 159 -21.25 15.15 14.11
CA LEU A 159 -22.38 14.52 13.39
C LEU A 159 -23.76 15.02 13.87
N ASN A 160 -23.80 15.80 14.95
CA ASN A 160 -25.03 16.33 15.56
C ASN A 160 -25.15 17.87 15.46
N GLU A 161 -24.30 18.53 14.68
CA GLU A 161 -24.60 19.90 14.26
C GLU A 161 -25.65 19.83 13.14
N GLU A 162 -26.90 19.66 13.56
CA GLU A 162 -28.07 19.96 12.75
C GLU A 162 -27.87 21.36 12.16
N ILE A 163 -27.85 21.44 10.83
CA ILE A 163 -27.97 22.71 10.11
C ILE A 163 -29.28 23.34 10.60
N PRO A 164 -29.27 24.51 11.24
CA PRO A 164 -30.50 25.16 11.63
C PRO A 164 -31.33 25.42 10.36
N PRO A 165 -32.64 25.15 10.36
CA PRO A 165 -33.48 25.47 9.22
C PRO A 165 -33.42 26.98 8.99
N GLY A 166 -32.86 27.37 7.84
CA GLY A 166 -32.97 28.72 7.30
C GLY A 166 -34.29 28.92 6.57
#